data_AF-A0A221KH63-F1
#
_entry.id   AF-A0A221KH63-F1
#
_cell.length_a   1.000
_cell.length_b   1.000
_cell.length_c   1.000
_cell.angle_alpha   90.00
_cell.angle_beta   90.00
_cell.angle_gamma   90.00
#
_symmetry.space_group_name_H-M   'P 1'
#
loop_
_entity.id
_entity.type
_entity.pdbx_description
1 polymer ?
#
loop_
_entity_poly.entity_id
_entity_poly.type
_entity_poly.pdbx_seq_one_letter_code
_entity_poly.pdbx_strand_id
1 'polypeptide(L)'
;MLNEFILEEGDSAHEWAGYVACGAVVIRFAWGFVGSPHARFSDFFPTPQRLMRHFSALRRREHPRYLGHNPLGAVMMLALMALVISLGLTGWLQGTDAYFGEEWLQELHEVLANVLLVAAGLHATAALVMSHFERVNLIGAMITGIKRFR
;
A
#
# COMPACT_ATOMS: atom_id res chain seq x y z
N MET A 1 -1.42 -21.04 -1.90
CA MET A 1 -1.79 -21.57 -3.25
C MET A 1 -1.79 -20.55 -4.41
N LEU A 2 -1.66 -19.23 -4.20
CA LEU A 2 -1.70 -18.21 -5.29
C LEU A 2 -0.37 -17.47 -5.53
N ASN A 3 0.74 -17.95 -4.96
CA ASN A 3 1.97 -17.18 -4.83
C ASN A 3 3.10 -17.74 -5.71
N GLU A 4 2.86 -17.82 -7.02
CA GLU A 4 3.92 -18.09 -7.99
C GLU A 4 3.61 -17.34 -9.28
N PHE A 5 4.24 -16.20 -9.50
CA PHE A 5 4.22 -15.63 -10.86
C PHE A 5 5.59 -15.28 -11.42
N ILE A 6 6.65 -15.10 -10.61
CA ILE A 6 7.99 -14.75 -11.13
C ILE A 6 9.17 -15.27 -10.26
N LEU A 7 8.98 -15.49 -8.94
CA LEU A 7 10.05 -15.88 -8.00
C LEU A 7 9.55 -17.02 -7.11
N GLU A 8 10.24 -18.16 -7.08
CA GLU A 8 9.90 -19.30 -6.21
C GLU A 8 9.91 -18.86 -4.73
N GLU A 9 8.99 -19.38 -3.92
CA GLU A 9 8.97 -19.11 -2.48
C GLU A 9 10.26 -19.64 -1.83
N GLY A 10 10.98 -18.78 -1.10
CA GLY A 10 12.23 -19.13 -0.42
C GLY A 10 13.50 -18.97 -1.26
N ASP A 11 13.40 -18.60 -2.54
CA ASP A 11 14.57 -18.32 -3.37
C ASP A 11 15.22 -16.98 -3.03
N SER A 12 16.54 -16.90 -3.21
CA SER A 12 17.33 -15.68 -2.92
C SER A 12 16.76 -14.42 -3.59
N ALA A 13 16.20 -14.54 -4.79
CA ALA A 13 15.61 -13.41 -5.50
C ALA A 13 14.29 -12.93 -4.89
N HIS A 14 13.46 -13.83 -4.32
CA HIS A 14 12.26 -13.48 -3.55
C HIS A 14 12.64 -12.68 -2.31
N GLU A 15 13.64 -13.15 -1.57
CA GLU A 15 14.14 -12.48 -0.35
C GLU A 15 14.65 -11.06 -0.66
N TRP A 16 15.51 -10.92 -1.67
CA TRP A 16 16.03 -9.62 -2.09
C TRP A 16 14.93 -8.67 -2.57
N ALA A 17 13.94 -9.16 -3.33
CA ALA A 17 12.80 -8.35 -3.75
C ALA A 17 11.99 -7.85 -2.54
N GLY A 18 11.78 -8.71 -1.54
CA GLY A 18 11.14 -8.36 -0.28
C GLY A 18 11.88 -7.25 0.47
N TYR A 19 13.21 -7.35 0.60
CA TYR A 19 14.01 -6.32 1.26
C TYR A 19 14.05 -5.00 0.49
N VAL A 20 14.11 -5.03 -0.85
CA VAL A 20 14.01 -3.82 -1.67
C VAL A 20 12.66 -3.13 -1.47
N ALA A 21 11.57 -3.90 -1.45
CA ALA A 21 10.23 -3.38 -1.18
C ALA A 21 10.12 -2.76 0.23
N CYS A 22 10.66 -3.45 1.25
CA CYS A 22 10.71 -2.93 2.61
C CYS A 22 11.51 -1.62 2.69
N GLY A 23 12.70 -1.57 2.07
CA GLY A 23 13.52 -0.37 2.00
C GLY A 23 12.78 0.80 1.35
N ALA A 24 12.09 0.57 0.23
CA ALA A 24 11.27 1.58 -0.43
C ALA A 24 10.14 2.08 0.49
N VAL A 25 9.47 1.20 1.23
CA VAL A 25 8.41 1.56 2.19
C VAL A 25 8.97 2.37 3.35
N VAL A 26 10.12 1.99 3.93
CA VAL A 26 10.77 2.74 5.02
C VAL A 26 11.15 4.14 4.55
N ILE A 27 11.75 4.27 3.37
CA ILE A 27 12.09 5.58 2.79
C ILE A 27 10.81 6.42 2.62
N ARG A 28 9.75 5.84 2.06
CA ARG A 28 8.48 6.53 1.87
C ARG A 28 7.82 6.92 3.19
N PHE A 29 7.94 6.09 4.22
CA PHE A 29 7.45 6.37 5.57
C PHE A 29 8.20 7.56 6.18
N ALA A 30 9.53 7.57 6.13
CA ALA A 30 10.35 8.70 6.56
C ALA A 30 10.01 9.99 5.79
N TRP A 31 9.82 9.89 4.46
CA TRP A 31 9.40 11.00 3.62
C TRP A 31 8.02 11.55 3.99
N GLY A 32 7.16 10.74 4.63
CA GLY A 32 5.88 11.16 5.18
C GLY A 32 5.97 12.14 6.36
N PHE A 33 7.17 12.37 6.91
CA PHE A 33 7.38 13.37 7.97
C PHE A 33 8.09 14.62 7.43
N VAL A 34 9.14 14.45 6.64
CA VAL A 34 10.03 15.55 6.21
C VAL A 34 9.76 16.07 4.79
N GLY A 35 8.96 15.36 4.00
CA GLY A 35 8.71 15.67 2.59
C GLY A 35 7.89 16.94 2.35
N SER A 36 7.48 17.13 1.09
CA SER A 36 6.60 18.25 0.69
C SER A 36 5.24 18.19 1.39
N PRO A 37 4.49 19.31 1.48
CA PRO A 37 3.21 19.36 2.20
C PRO A 37 2.25 18.23 1.85
N HIS A 38 2.11 17.91 0.55
CA HIS A 38 1.23 16.84 0.06
C HIS A 38 1.76 15.42 0.26
N ALA A 39 3.06 15.27 0.56
CA ALA A 39 3.67 13.99 0.87
C ALA A 39 3.56 13.63 2.36
N ARG A 40 3.32 14.63 3.23
CA ARG A 40 3.28 14.46 4.69
C ARG A 40 2.01 13.78 5.17
N PHE A 41 2.15 12.89 6.16
CA PHE A 41 1.00 12.20 6.75
C PHE A 41 -0.04 13.18 7.30
N SER A 42 0.36 14.33 7.84
CA SER A 42 -0.56 15.35 8.35
C SER A 42 -1.56 15.87 7.31
N ASP A 43 -1.23 15.86 6.02
CA ASP A 43 -2.11 16.34 4.96
C ASP A 43 -3.25 15.35 4.67
N PHE A 44 -2.95 14.04 4.73
CA PHE A 44 -3.87 13.00 4.27
C PHE A 44 -4.30 11.99 5.35
N PHE A 45 -3.85 12.13 6.60
CA PHE A 45 -4.14 11.16 7.66
C PHE A 45 -5.65 10.89 7.79
N PRO A 46 -6.09 9.62 7.74
CA PRO A 46 -7.50 9.27 7.70
C PRO A 46 -8.11 9.30 9.09
N THR A 47 -8.45 10.49 9.60
CA THR A 47 -9.19 10.61 10.86
C THR A 47 -10.63 10.08 10.72
N PRO A 48 -11.25 9.58 11.82
CA PRO A 48 -12.63 9.05 11.77
C PRO A 48 -13.62 10.05 11.16
N GLN A 49 -13.49 11.34 11.51
CA GLN A 49 -14.32 12.41 10.96
C GLN A 49 -14.15 12.57 9.44
N ARG A 50 -12.91 12.48 8.92
CA ARG A 50 -12.65 12.56 7.47
C ARG A 50 -13.23 11.36 6.74
N LEU A 51 -13.13 10.17 7.32
CA LEU A 51 -13.72 8.94 6.77
C LEU A 51 -15.24 9.03 6.73
N MET A 52 -15.89 9.37 7.84
CA MET A 52 -17.35 9.52 7.90
C MET A 52 -17.87 10.58 6.92
N ARG A 53 -17.17 11.72 6.81
CA ARG A 53 -17.51 12.76 5.82
C ARG A 53 -17.38 12.24 4.39
N HIS A 54 -16.34 11.47 4.09
CA HIS A 54 -16.11 10.90 2.77
C HIS A 54 -17.17 9.85 2.40
N PHE A 55 -17.51 8.94 3.32
CA PHE A 55 -18.62 7.99 3.14
C PHE A 55 -19.96 8.70 2.94
N SER A 56 -20.21 9.77 3.70
CA SER A 56 -21.43 10.57 3.56
C SER A 56 -21.51 11.27 2.20
N ALA A 57 -20.39 11.80 1.70
CA ALA A 57 -20.29 12.40 0.37
C ALA A 57 -20.49 11.37 -0.75
N LEU A 58 -19.86 10.20 -0.64
CA LEU A 58 -20.05 9.08 -1.58
C LEU A 58 -21.52 8.65 -1.64
N ARG A 59 -22.20 8.54 -0.50
CA ARG A 59 -23.64 8.22 -0.43
C ARG A 59 -24.50 9.28 -1.12
N ARG A 60 -24.07 10.54 -1.10
CA ARG A 60 -24.73 11.68 -1.78
C ARG A 60 -24.32 11.83 -3.25
N ARG A 61 -23.44 10.96 -3.77
CA ARG A 61 -22.82 11.07 -5.10
C ARG A 61 -22.06 12.38 -5.32
N GLU A 62 -21.61 12.99 -4.23
CA GLU A 62 -20.72 14.15 -4.28
C GLU A 62 -19.28 13.64 -4.44
N HIS A 63 -18.56 14.20 -5.40
CA HIS A 63 -17.15 13.88 -5.66
C HIS A 63 -16.23 15.02 -5.18
N PRO A 64 -15.96 15.12 -3.87
CA PRO A 64 -15.04 16.13 -3.36
C PRO A 64 -13.65 15.90 -3.98
N ARG A 65 -13.11 16.92 -4.65
CA ARG A 65 -11.80 16.87 -5.28
C ARG A 65 -10.72 16.95 -4.20
N TYR A 66 -9.95 15.87 -4.03
CA TYR A 66 -8.74 15.88 -3.19
C TYR A 66 -7.50 16.05 -4.08
N LEU A 67 -6.63 16.99 -3.69
CA LEU A 67 -5.32 17.21 -4.32
C LEU A 67 -4.30 16.14 -3.88
N GLY A 68 -4.34 15.73 -2.61
CA GLY A 68 -3.59 14.60 -2.06
C GLY A 68 -4.38 13.28 -2.11
N HIS A 69 -4.20 12.42 -1.11
CA HIS A 69 -4.99 11.19 -0.99
C HIS A 69 -6.40 11.48 -0.44
N ASN A 70 -7.40 10.83 -1.04
CA ASN A 70 -8.70 10.75 -0.39
C ASN A 70 -8.58 9.86 0.88
N PRO A 71 -9.51 9.98 1.85
CA PRO A 71 -9.41 9.24 3.10
C PRO A 71 -9.33 7.71 2.94
N LEU A 72 -10.00 7.13 1.94
CA LEU A 72 -9.92 5.69 1.67
C LEU A 72 -8.56 5.28 1.07
N GLY A 73 -8.01 6.09 0.18
CA GLY A 73 -6.69 5.90 -0.40
C GLY A 73 -5.58 6.03 0.65
N ALA A 74 -5.77 6.93 1.63
CA ALA A 74 -4.88 7.04 2.78
C ALA A 74 -4.90 5.77 3.65
N VAL A 75 -6.08 5.19 3.91
CA VAL A 75 -6.19 3.90 4.63
C VAL A 75 -5.49 2.80 3.86
N MET A 76 -5.75 2.67 2.55
CA MET A 76 -5.13 1.64 1.72
C MET A 76 -3.60 1.78 1.67
N MET A 77 -3.08 3.02 1.55
CA MET A 77 -1.65 3.28 1.58
C MET A 77 -1.00 2.81 2.88
N LEU A 78 -1.58 3.18 4.04
CA LEU A 78 -1.06 2.77 5.35
C LEU A 78 -1.15 1.25 5.54
N ALA A 79 -2.23 0.62 5.07
CA ALA A 79 -2.40 -0.83 5.13
C ALA A 79 -1.34 -1.56 4.30
N LEU A 80 -1.10 -1.14 3.05
CA LEU A 80 -0.07 -1.74 2.18
C LEU A 80 1.33 -1.56 2.76
N MET A 81 1.64 -0.39 3.34
CA MET A 81 2.91 -0.17 4.03
C MET A 81 3.09 -1.14 5.21
N ALA A 82 2.07 -1.27 6.06
CA ALA A 82 2.12 -2.18 7.19
C ALA A 82 2.31 -3.63 6.74
N LEU A 83 1.56 -4.09 5.73
CA LEU A 83 1.67 -5.45 5.19
C LEU A 83 3.06 -5.75 4.63
N VAL A 84 3.66 -4.83 3.86
CA VAL A 84 5.01 -5.02 3.32
C VAL A 84 6.05 -5.11 4.43
N ILE A 85 5.97 -4.25 5.46
CA ILE A 85 6.89 -4.32 6.60
C ILE A 85 6.69 -5.60 7.41
N SER A 86 5.43 -6.03 7.62
CA SER A 86 5.13 -7.28 8.30
C SER A 86 5.68 -8.49 7.53
N LEU A 87 5.56 -8.52 6.20
CA LEU A 87 6.14 -9.56 5.35
C LEU A 87 7.68 -9.58 5.43
N GLY A 88 8.32 -8.41 5.37
CA GLY A 88 9.77 -8.33 5.54
C GLY A 88 10.23 -8.84 6.90
N LEU A 89 9.49 -8.51 7.96
CA LEU A 89 9.77 -8.99 9.31
C LEU A 89 9.58 -10.50 9.45
N THR A 90 8.43 -11.04 9.00
CA THR A 90 8.17 -12.48 9.10
C THR A 90 9.08 -13.30 8.18
N GLY A 91 9.45 -12.76 7.02
CA GLY A 91 10.44 -13.37 6.12
C GLY A 91 11.83 -13.42 6.75
N TRP A 92 12.29 -12.31 7.32
CA TRP A 92 13.58 -12.26 8.03
C TRP A 92 13.61 -13.22 9.23
N LEU A 93 12.53 -13.26 10.04
CA LEU A 93 12.45 -14.14 11.20
C LEU A 93 12.57 -15.63 10.81
N GLN A 94 11.96 -16.06 9.71
CA GLN A 94 12.07 -17.46 9.24
C GLN A 94 13.51 -17.88 8.91
N GLY A 95 14.38 -16.92 8.58
CA GLY A 95 15.81 -17.16 8.35
C GLY A 95 16.67 -17.18 9.62
N THR A 96 16.11 -16.89 10.80
CA THR A 96 16.85 -16.88 12.08
C THR A 96 16.86 -18.24 12.75
N ASP A 97 17.95 -18.59 13.44
CA ASP A 97 18.07 -19.86 14.18
C ASP A 97 16.92 -20.09 15.18
N ALA A 98 16.34 -19.02 15.72
CA ALA A 98 15.27 -19.08 16.72
C ALA A 98 13.90 -19.48 16.15
N TYR A 99 13.67 -19.24 14.85
CA TYR A 99 12.37 -19.47 14.21
C TYR A 99 12.47 -20.27 12.90
N PHE A 100 13.66 -20.83 12.61
CA PHE A 100 13.89 -21.65 11.44
C PHE A 100 13.03 -22.92 11.50
N GLY A 101 12.22 -23.13 10.47
CA GLY A 101 11.32 -24.29 10.37
C GLY A 101 10.02 -24.18 11.17
N GLU A 102 9.74 -23.03 11.80
CA GLU A 102 8.49 -22.83 12.54
C GLU A 102 7.29 -22.67 11.60
N GLU A 103 6.40 -23.67 11.58
CA GLU A 103 5.25 -23.73 10.66
C GLU A 103 4.29 -22.55 10.82
N TRP A 104 4.00 -22.13 12.05
CA TRP A 104 3.06 -21.03 12.31
C TRP A 104 3.56 -19.70 11.72
N LEU A 105 4.88 -19.52 11.64
CA LEU A 105 5.48 -18.30 11.10
C LEU A 105 5.45 -18.32 9.56
N GLN A 106 5.66 -19.50 8.95
CA GLN A 106 5.49 -19.71 7.51
C GLN A 106 4.03 -19.46 7.10
N GLU A 107 3.07 -20.03 7.83
CA GLU A 107 1.64 -19.81 7.58
C GLU A 107 1.27 -18.33 7.75
N LEU A 108 1.77 -17.66 8.78
CA LEU A 108 1.55 -16.23 8.96
C LEU A 108 2.09 -15.42 7.77
N HIS A 109 3.29 -15.74 7.29
CA HIS A 109 3.87 -15.09 6.12
C HIS A 109 3.03 -15.33 4.86
N GLU A 110 2.58 -16.57 4.61
CA GLU A 110 1.71 -16.89 3.47
C GLU A 110 0.38 -16.14 3.54
N VAL A 111 -0.26 -16.08 4.72
CA VAL A 111 -1.51 -15.34 4.93
C VAL A 111 -1.30 -13.85 4.65
N LEU A 112 -0.22 -13.26 5.18
CA LEU A 112 0.13 -11.86 4.92
C LEU A 112 0.37 -11.60 3.42
N ALA A 113 1.02 -12.53 2.72
CA ALA A 113 1.29 -12.42 1.28
C ALA A 113 -0.02 -12.45 0.48
N ASN A 114 -0.92 -13.38 0.78
CA ASN A 114 -2.25 -13.46 0.15
C ASN A 114 -3.08 -12.19 0.41
N VAL A 115 -3.06 -11.67 1.64
CA VAL A 115 -3.73 -10.41 1.98
C VAL A 115 -3.12 -9.24 1.22
N LEU A 116 -1.79 -9.17 1.10
CA LEU A 116 -1.10 -8.14 0.32
C LEU A 116 -1.49 -8.20 -1.16
N LEU A 117 -1.54 -9.39 -1.77
CA LEU A 117 -1.93 -9.56 -3.17
C LEU A 117 -3.36 -9.05 -3.42
N VAL A 118 -4.31 -9.43 -2.56
CA VAL A 118 -5.70 -8.95 -2.66
C VAL A 118 -5.77 -7.43 -2.48
N ALA A 119 -5.08 -6.89 -1.48
CA ALA A 119 -5.06 -5.46 -1.20
C ALA A 119 -4.41 -4.66 -2.35
N ALA A 120 -3.32 -5.17 -2.94
CA ALA A 120 -2.64 -4.56 -4.08
C ALA A 120 -3.52 -4.59 -5.33
N GLY A 121 -4.19 -5.71 -5.61
CA GLY A 121 -5.16 -5.82 -6.71
C GLY A 121 -6.33 -4.85 -6.55
N LEU A 122 -6.88 -4.75 -5.33
CA LEU A 122 -7.94 -3.79 -5.01
C LEU A 122 -7.45 -2.34 -5.18
N HIS A 123 -6.24 -2.03 -4.71
CA HIS A 123 -5.63 -0.71 -4.84
C HIS A 123 -5.44 -0.31 -6.31
N ALA A 124 -4.86 -1.20 -7.12
CA ALA A 124 -4.64 -0.96 -8.55
C ALA A 124 -5.98 -0.77 -9.28
N THR A 125 -6.96 -1.62 -9.01
CA THR A 125 -8.31 -1.51 -9.60
C THR A 125 -8.98 -0.20 -9.19
N ALA A 126 -8.91 0.17 -7.91
CA ALA A 126 -9.46 1.44 -7.42
C ALA A 126 -8.78 2.64 -8.09
N ALA A 127 -7.47 2.61 -8.30
CA ALA A 127 -6.75 3.67 -9.01
C ALA A 127 -7.20 3.80 -10.47
N LEU A 128 -7.41 2.69 -11.18
CA LEU A 128 -7.93 2.68 -12.55
C LEU A 128 -9.36 3.23 -12.61
N VAL A 129 -10.23 2.73 -11.74
CA VAL A 129 -11.64 3.14 -11.67
C VAL A 129 -11.76 4.62 -11.34
N MET A 130 -11.02 5.12 -10.34
CA MET A 130 -11.02 6.54 -10.00
C MET A 130 -10.37 7.39 -11.08
N SER A 131 -9.35 6.89 -11.78
CA SER A 131 -8.77 7.61 -12.92
C SER A 131 -9.80 7.85 -14.03
N HIS A 132 -10.66 6.86 -14.28
CA HIS A 132 -11.77 6.97 -15.22
C HIS A 132 -12.86 7.94 -14.72
N PHE A 133 -13.31 7.80 -13.48
CA PHE A 133 -14.37 8.65 -12.91
C PHE A 133 -13.95 10.11 -12.73
N GLU A 134 -12.74 10.36 -12.21
CA GLU A 134 -12.23 11.73 -12.02
C GLU A 134 -11.77 12.36 -13.34
N ARG A 135 -11.70 11.59 -14.44
CA ARG A 135 -11.13 12.01 -15.74
C ARG A 135 -9.71 12.58 -15.62
N VAL A 136 -8.95 12.08 -14.63
CA VAL A 136 -7.56 12.44 -14.37
C VAL A 136 -6.72 11.19 -14.51
N ASN A 137 -5.60 11.27 -15.24
CA ASN A 137 -4.64 10.18 -15.31
C ASN A 137 -3.87 10.06 -13.99
N LEU A 138 -4.38 9.24 -13.07
CA LEU A 138 -3.77 9.08 -11.74
C LEU A 138 -2.42 8.37 -11.83
N ILE A 139 -2.27 7.39 -12.74
CA ILE A 139 -1.00 6.68 -12.97
C ILE A 139 0.06 7.68 -13.47
N GLY A 140 -0.30 8.53 -14.44
CA GLY A 140 0.58 9.59 -14.91
C GLY A 140 0.95 10.59 -13.81
N ALA A 141 0.02 10.91 -12.91
CA ALA A 141 0.30 11.76 -11.74
C ALA A 141 1.22 11.08 -10.71
N MET A 142 1.24 9.75 -10.60
CA MET A 142 2.20 9.03 -9.74
C MET A 142 3.63 9.13 -10.25
N ILE A 143 3.83 9.13 -11.57
CA ILE A 143 5.16 9.25 -12.19
C ILE A 143 5.63 10.70 -12.20
N THR A 144 4.75 11.62 -12.58
CA THR A 144 5.11 13.04 -12.79
C THR A 144 4.99 13.88 -11.52
N GLY A 145 4.26 13.41 -10.51
CA GLY A 145 3.88 14.19 -9.33
C GLY A 145 2.81 15.27 -9.62
N ILE A 146 2.30 15.38 -10.84
CA ILE A 146 1.41 16.48 -11.26
C ILE A 146 0.02 15.93 -11.59
N LYS A 147 -0.98 16.30 -10.78
CA LYS A 147 -2.39 15.97 -11.02
C LYS A 147 -3.02 17.02 -11.95
N ARG A 148 -3.25 16.68 -13.23
CA ARG A 148 -3.92 17.55 -14.21
C ARG A 148 -5.40 17.24 -14.30
N PHE A 149 -6.25 18.17 -13.85
CA PHE A 149 -7.69 18.11 -14.08
C PHE A 149 -8.00 18.60 -15.49
N ARG A 150 -8.79 17.83 -16.25
CA ARG A 150 -9.38 18.27 -17.52
C ARG A 150 -10.73 18.95 -17.26
#